data_AF-A0A0F9MH86-F1
#
_entry.id   AF-A0A0F9MH86-F1
#
_cell.length_a   1.000
_cell.length_b   1.000
_cell.length_c   1.000
_cell.angle_alpha   90.00
_cell.angle_beta   90.00
_cell.angle_gamma   90.00
#
_symmetry.space_group_name_H-M   'P 1'
#
loop_
_entity.id
_entity.type
_entity.pdbx_description
1 polymer ?
#
loop_
_entity_poly.entity_id
_entity_poly.type
_entity_poly.pdbx_seq_one_letter_code
_entity_poly.pdbx_strand_id
1 'polypeptide(L)'
;MNKENIERTSFHQREKVDSLYTKFLEQGVRYCKRAIREAKKRGCTDNNLESKIIYGNPGDEIINLAANYDLFIIGLREKEHISEGIIENLAERVANSSKKPVLVIP
;
A
#
# COMPACT_ATOMS: atom_id res chain seq x y z
N MET A 1 3.46 -0.08 8.57
CA MET A 1 4.57 -0.94 9.02
C MET A 1 4.60 -0.95 10.54
N ASN A 2 4.64 -2.12 11.18
CA ASN A 2 4.75 -2.22 12.65
C ASN A 2 6.22 -2.21 13.09
N LYS A 3 6.46 -1.94 14.38
CA LYS A 3 7.81 -1.84 14.96
C LYS A 3 8.63 -3.11 14.76
N GLU A 4 8.01 -4.28 14.96
CA GLU A 4 8.65 -5.59 14.78
C GLU A 4 9.19 -5.81 13.36
N ASN A 5 8.44 -5.40 12.33
CA ASN A 5 8.90 -5.53 10.94
C ASN A 5 10.07 -4.58 10.65
N ILE A 6 10.10 -3.39 11.25
CA ILE A 6 11.22 -2.45 11.11
C ILE A 6 12.47 -3.02 11.79
N GLU A 7 12.32 -3.59 12.99
CA GLU A 7 13.43 -4.22 13.74
C GLU A 7 14.00 -5.42 12.98
N ARG A 8 13.15 -6.29 12.44
CA ARG A 8 13.59 -7.39 11.57
C ARG A 8 14.32 -6.87 10.33
N THR A 9 13.78 -5.85 9.67
CA THR A 9 14.39 -5.28 8.46
C THR A 9 15.74 -4.62 8.78
N SER A 10 15.82 -3.90 9.90
CA SER A 10 17.04 -3.28 10.44
C SER A 10 18.15 -4.30 10.65
N PHE A 11 17.82 -5.45 11.25
CA PHE A 11 18.77 -6.53 11.43
C PHE A 11 19.35 -7.05 10.10
N HIS A 12 18.49 -7.27 9.10
CA HIS A 12 18.92 -7.80 7.80
C HIS A 12 19.70 -6.79 6.96
N GLN A 13 19.29 -5.52 6.98
CA GLN A 13 19.90 -4.46 6.17
C GLN A 13 21.09 -3.79 6.85
N ARG A 14 21.38 -4.12 8.12
CA ARG A 14 22.40 -3.46 8.95
C ARG A 14 22.24 -1.93 9.02
N GLU A 15 21.00 -1.45 8.87
CA GLU A 15 20.64 -0.04 9.00
C GLU A 15 19.99 0.18 10.39
N LYS A 16 20.15 1.37 10.98
CA LYS A 16 19.49 1.69 12.26
C LYS A 16 17.96 1.75 12.09
N VAL A 17 17.22 1.25 13.08
CA VAL A 17 15.74 1.25 13.10
C VAL A 17 15.17 2.64 12.78
N ASP A 18 15.67 3.70 13.42
CA ASP A 18 15.19 5.07 13.21
C ASP A 18 15.45 5.58 11.79
N SER A 19 16.59 5.19 11.20
CA SER A 19 16.95 5.57 9.83
C SER A 19 16.02 4.89 8.83
N LEU A 20 15.73 3.60 9.02
CA LEU A 20 14.77 2.87 8.19
C LEU A 20 13.35 3.40 8.32
N TYR A 21 12.93 3.71 9.55
CA TYR A 21 11.63 4.32 9.80
C TYR A 21 11.48 5.63 9.03
N THR A 22 12.48 6.52 9.15
CA THR A 22 12.50 7.81 8.45
C THR A 22 12.45 7.61 6.94
N LYS A 23 13.27 6.71 6.40
CA LYS A 23 13.34 6.36 4.97
C LYS A 23 11.99 5.88 4.44
N PHE A 24 11.31 4.98 5.15
CA PHE A 24 10.00 4.48 4.73
C PHE A 24 8.90 5.54 4.86
N LEU A 25 8.94 6.37 5.90
CA LEU A 25 8.00 7.47 6.06
C LEU A 25 8.14 8.48 4.90
N GLU A 26 9.36 8.92 4.61
CA GLU A 26 9.65 9.80 3.48
C GLU A 26 9.20 9.19 2.14
N GLN A 27 9.45 7.89 1.95
CA GLN A 27 8.99 7.18 0.76
C GLN A 27 7.46 7.16 0.66
N GLY A 28 6.75 6.87 1.75
CA GLY A 28 5.28 6.90 1.80
C GLY A 28 4.72 8.29 1.47
N VAL A 29 5.30 9.35 2.05
CA VAL A 29 4.91 10.74 1.75
C VAL A 29 5.13 11.07 0.27
N ARG A 30 6.25 10.64 -0.32
CA ARG A 30 6.51 10.85 -1.76
C ARG A 30 5.47 10.15 -2.64
N TYR A 31 5.09 8.91 -2.31
CA TYR A 31 4.07 8.19 -3.07
C TYR A 31 2.69 8.82 -2.95
N CYS A 32 2.28 9.24 -1.74
CA CYS A 32 1.01 9.95 -1.53
C CYS A 32 0.94 11.24 -2.36
N LYS A 33 1.99 12.07 -2.30
CA LYS A 33 2.08 13.30 -3.09
C LYS A 33 1.99 13.03 -4.60
N ARG A 34 2.67 11.99 -5.09
CA ARG A 34 2.60 11.59 -6.51
C ARG A 34 1.19 11.14 -6.89
N ALA A 35 0.54 10.31 -6.07
CA ALA A 35 -0.81 9.81 -6.33
C ALA A 35 -1.84 10.94 -6.39
N ILE A 36 -1.84 11.87 -5.41
CA ILE A 36 -2.70 13.05 -5.41
C ILE A 36 -2.48 13.88 -6.68
N ARG A 37 -1.21 14.14 -7.05
CA ARG A 37 -0.87 14.90 -8.25
C ARG A 37 -1.42 14.25 -9.52
N GLU A 38 -1.28 12.93 -9.65
CA GLU A 38 -1.79 12.19 -10.81
C GLU A 38 -3.32 12.13 -10.85
N ALA A 39 -3.99 12.08 -9.69
CA ALA A 39 -5.44 12.14 -9.60
C ALA A 39 -5.98 13.54 -9.99
N LYS A 40 -5.33 14.61 -9.52
CA LYS A 40 -5.68 16.00 -9.91
C LYS A 40 -5.58 16.22 -11.41
N LYS A 41 -4.55 15.68 -12.08
CA LYS A 41 -4.42 15.73 -13.55
C LYS A 41 -5.58 15.04 -14.29
N ARG A 42 -6.29 14.13 -13.63
CA ARG A 42 -7.42 13.37 -14.18
C ARG A 42 -8.78 13.96 -13.77
N GLY A 43 -8.79 15.15 -13.14
CA GLY A 43 -10.01 15.88 -12.79
C GLY A 43 -10.51 15.69 -11.35
N CYS A 44 -9.78 14.96 -10.50
CA CYS A 44 -10.10 14.90 -9.07
C CYS A 44 -9.81 16.25 -8.38
N THR A 45 -10.60 16.60 -7.36
CA THR A 45 -10.52 17.86 -6.62
C THR A 45 -10.13 17.61 -5.17
N ASP A 46 -9.72 18.64 -4.42
CA ASP A 46 -9.31 18.45 -3.02
C ASP A 46 -10.43 17.92 -2.12
N ASN A 47 -11.70 18.14 -2.48
CA ASN A 47 -12.85 17.65 -1.72
C ASN A 47 -13.08 16.13 -1.86
N ASN A 48 -12.49 15.48 -2.86
CA ASN A 48 -12.65 14.04 -3.10
C ASN A 48 -11.31 13.28 -3.03
N LEU A 49 -10.25 13.92 -2.52
CA LEU A 49 -8.93 13.34 -2.39
C LEU A 49 -8.47 13.35 -0.95
N GLU A 50 -8.10 12.16 -0.47
CA GLU A 50 -7.49 11.99 0.83
C GLU A 50 -6.28 11.06 0.68
N SER A 51 -5.20 11.34 1.41
CA SER A 51 -4.07 10.43 1.53
C SER A 51 -3.81 10.10 2.99
N LYS A 52 -3.59 8.82 3.29
CA LYS A 52 -3.32 8.33 4.64
C LYS A 52 -2.04 7.50 4.65
N ILE A 53 -1.23 7.69 5.69
CA ILE A 53 -0.15 6.78 6.05
C ILE A 53 -0.63 6.01 7.27
N ILE A 54 -0.75 4.69 7.14
CA ILE A 54 -1.24 3.81 8.19
C ILE A 54 -0.10 2.92 8.69
N TYR A 55 -0.01 2.79 10.02
CA TYR A 55 0.99 1.96 10.70
C TYR A 55 0.35 0.65 11.13
N GLY A 56 1.12 -0.44 11.13
CA GLY A 56 0.59 -1.79 11.34
C GLY A 56 1.01 -2.79 10.25
N ASN A 57 0.32 -3.94 10.24
CA ASN A 57 0.47 -4.99 9.23
C ASN A 57 -0.27 -4.57 7.95
N PRO A 58 0.40 -4.46 6.79
CA PRO A 58 -0.22 -3.94 5.57
C PRO A 58 -1.52 -4.67 5.16
N GLY A 59 -1.57 -6.00 5.28
CA GLY A 59 -2.75 -6.76 4.88
C GLY A 59 -3.95 -6.48 5.78
N ASP A 60 -3.74 -6.48 7.10
CA ASP A 60 -4.80 -6.22 8.08
C ASP A 60 -5.31 -4.78 7.98
N GLU A 61 -4.39 -3.81 7.91
CA GLU A 61 -4.76 -2.40 7.81
C GLU A 61 -5.50 -2.07 6.51
N ILE A 62 -5.12 -2.69 5.38
CA ILE A 62 -5.81 -2.51 4.11
C ILE A 62 -7.22 -3.11 4.17
N ILE A 63 -7.38 -4.33 4.68
CA ILE A 63 -8.69 -4.99 4.80
C ILE A 63 -9.63 -4.18 5.72
N ASN A 64 -9.10 -3.72 6.86
CA ASN A 64 -9.84 -2.90 7.81
C ASN A 64 -10.26 -1.56 7.20
N LEU A 65 -9.36 -0.91 6.45
CA LEU A 65 -9.67 0.34 5.77
C LEU A 65 -10.72 0.14 4.68
N ALA A 66 -10.57 -0.89 3.85
CA ALA A 66 -11.45 -1.21 2.72
C ALA A 66 -12.92 -1.39 3.14
N ALA A 67 -13.18 -1.87 4.37
CA ALA A 67 -14.53 -2.02 4.90
C ALA A 67 -15.35 -0.71 4.94
N ASN A 68 -14.67 0.45 4.96
CA ASN A 68 -15.30 1.78 5.03
C ASN A 68 -15.55 2.41 3.65
N TYR A 69 -15.22 1.71 2.55
CA TYR A 69 -15.38 2.20 1.18
C TYR A 69 -16.24 1.24 0.36
N ASP A 70 -16.80 1.73 -0.74
CA ASP A 70 -17.65 0.94 -1.63
C ASP A 70 -16.85 0.07 -2.61
N LEU A 71 -15.63 0.49 -2.94
CA LEU A 71 -14.70 -0.19 -3.83
C LEU A 71 -13.26 0.04 -3.37
N PHE A 72 -12.47 -1.03 -3.32
CA PHE A 72 -11.03 -0.95 -3.12
C PHE A 72 -10.29 -1.26 -4.42
N ILE A 73 -9.25 -0.48 -4.74
CA ILE A 73 -8.45 -0.65 -5.96
C ILE A 73 -7.01 -0.94 -5.56
N ILE A 74 -6.42 -2.00 -6.12
CA ILE A 74 -5.01 -2.34 -5.93
C ILE A 74 -4.33 -2.59 -7.27
N GLY A 75 -3.18 -1.94 -7.48
CA GLY A 75 -2.32 -2.21 -8.62
C GLY A 75 -1.37 -3.37 -8.32
N LEU A 76 -1.14 -4.24 -9.29
CA LEU A 76 -0.09 -5.24 -9.26
C LEU A 76 1.21 -4.60 -9.73
N ARG A 77 2.33 -5.14 -9.28
CA ARG A 77 3.63 -4.80 -9.84
C ARG A 77 3.95 -5.77 -10.96
N GLU A 78 4.13 -5.26 -12.18
CA GLU A 78 4.75 -6.05 -13.24
C GLU A 78 6.12 -6.55 -12.76
N LYS A 79 6.29 -7.87 -12.68
CA LYS A 79 7.62 -8.48 -12.78
C LYS A 79 7.69 -9.09 -14.17
N GLU A 80 8.81 -8.87 -14.86
CA GLU A 80 9.08 -9.34 -16.22
C GLU A 80 8.99 -10.88 -16.40
N HIS A 81 8.74 -11.65 -15.32
CA HIS A 81 8.61 -13.11 -15.32
C HIS A 81 7.59 -13.61 -14.28
N ILE A 82 6.31 -13.26 -14.39
CA ILE A 82 5.25 -13.93 -13.63
C ILE A 82 4.57 -14.92 -14.57
N SER A 83 4.84 -16.20 -14.38
CA SER A 83 4.03 -17.29 -14.94
C SER A 83 2.56 -17.05 -14.62
N GLU A 84 1.71 -17.17 -15.63
CA GLU A 84 0.25 -17.02 -15.59
C GLU A 84 -0.35 -17.46 -14.24
N GLY A 85 -0.87 -16.50 -13.46
CA GLY A 85 -1.77 -16.80 -12.32
C GLY A 85 -1.35 -16.37 -10.92
N ILE A 86 -0.18 -15.77 -10.69
CA ILE A 86 0.20 -15.32 -9.33
C ILE A 86 -0.25 -13.87 -9.10
N ILE A 87 -1.39 -13.70 -8.44
CA ILE A 87 -1.76 -12.44 -7.79
C ILE A 87 -0.77 -12.24 -6.62
N GLU A 88 -0.15 -11.06 -6.49
CA GLU A 88 0.78 -10.81 -5.38
C GLU A 88 0.12 -11.13 -4.02
N ASN A 89 0.87 -11.72 -3.07
CA ASN A 89 0.35 -12.16 -1.76
C ASN A 89 -0.54 -11.12 -1.04
N LEU A 90 -0.30 -9.82 -1.22
CA LEU A 90 -1.12 -8.77 -0.63
C LEU A 90 -2.43 -8.55 -1.39
N ALA A 91 -2.38 -8.43 -2.72
CA ALA A 91 -3.56 -8.28 -3.55
C ALA A 91 -4.47 -9.52 -3.46
N GLU A 92 -3.88 -10.71 -3.41
CA GLU A 92 -4.61 -11.97 -3.23
C GLU A 92 -5.28 -12.02 -1.86
N ARG A 93 -4.53 -11.74 -0.79
CA ARG A 93 -5.06 -11.70 0.57
C ARG A 93 -6.20 -10.70 0.70
N VAL A 94 -6.06 -9.50 0.14
CA VAL A 94 -7.08 -8.45 0.20
C VAL A 94 -8.32 -8.85 -0.62
N ALA A 95 -8.14 -9.35 -1.84
CA ALA A 95 -9.24 -9.81 -2.70
C ALA A 95 -10.05 -10.95 -2.04
N ASN A 96 -9.37 -11.91 -1.41
CA ASN A 96 -10.01 -13.05 -0.76
C ASN A 96 -10.65 -12.72 0.61
N SER A 97 -10.17 -11.67 1.30
CA SER A 97 -10.60 -11.37 2.68
C SER A 97 -11.49 -10.13 2.81
N SER A 98 -11.55 -9.28 1.78
CA SER A 98 -12.35 -8.05 1.82
C SER A 98 -13.84 -8.36 1.79
N LYS A 99 -14.61 -7.65 2.63
CA LYS A 99 -16.09 -7.68 2.61
C LYS A 99 -16.68 -6.76 1.53
N LYS A 100 -15.84 -5.99 0.84
CA LYS A 100 -16.20 -5.01 -0.19
C LYS A 100 -15.53 -5.38 -1.51
N PRO A 101 -16.13 -5.03 -2.66
CA PRO A 101 -15.52 -5.26 -3.97
C PRO A 101 -14.07 -4.79 -4.06
N VAL A 102 -13.21 -5.61 -4.67
CA VAL A 102 -11.80 -5.31 -4.91
C VAL A 102 -11.56 -5.37 -6.42
N LEU A 103 -11.06 -4.26 -7.00
CA LEU A 103 -10.58 -4.20 -8.37
C LEU A 103 -9.06 -4.33 -8.38
N VAL A 104 -8.57 -5.36 -9.06
CA VAL A 104 -7.14 -5.59 -9.27
C VAL A 104 -6.75 -5.07 -10.65
N ILE A 105 -5.77 -4.17 -10.71
CA ILE A 105 -5.27 -3.58 -11.95
C ILE A 105 -3.87 -4.17 -12.23
N PRO A 106 -3.63 -4.80 -13.39
CA PRO A 106 -2.31 -5.30 -13.77
C PRO A 106 -1.28 -4.18 -13.98
#